data_AF-A0AAU0SEU9-F1
#
_entry.id   AF-A0AAU0SEU9-F1
#
_cell.length_a   1.000
_cell.length_b   1.000
_cell.length_c   1.000
_cell.angle_alpha   90.00
_cell.angle_beta   90.00
_cell.angle_gamma   90.00
#
_symmetry.space_group_name_H-M   'P 1'
#
loop_
_entity.id
_entity.type
_entity.pdbx_description
1 polymer ?
#
loop_
_entity_poly.entity_id
_entity_poly.type
_entity_poly.pdbx_seq_one_letter_code
_entity_poly.pdbx_strand_id
1 'polypeptide(L)'
;MVASVVAAVTPVIAAIGPAVATFCTTVLPKVVPVLIGGLEKLSTFVSVVQAVLQIMQIFRPDDKLNDIGDRAIQAARQDIKPENFDSFEAYMEEIRAFELDPAESGKITDTEKFAAGLAVGAQGLDEKFNVREGTMANLWPLVAKNPEYFSSERLTALLSSTTDVISLLKYFEGNLAPAAAAETEGRIVAAEKAMAPEKTEAAIHSELDSAIEHFKKPDSV
;
A
#
# COMPACT_ATOMS: atom_id res chain seq x y z
N MET A 1 4.84 -16.77 14.62
CA MET A 1 5.93 -15.97 14.01
C MET A 1 5.45 -14.56 13.66
N VAL A 2 4.43 -14.41 12.80
CA VAL A 2 3.86 -13.11 12.38
C VAL A 2 3.54 -12.16 13.54
N ALA A 3 2.78 -12.61 14.55
CA ALA A 3 2.43 -11.77 15.70
C ALA A 3 3.66 -11.23 16.48
N SER A 4 4.72 -12.03 16.59
CA SER A 4 5.97 -11.61 17.24
C SER A 4 6.73 -10.58 16.41
N VAL A 5 6.70 -10.71 15.08
CA VAL A 5 7.33 -9.73 14.17
C VAL A 5 6.56 -8.41 14.22
N VAL A 6 5.22 -8.46 14.12
CA VAL A 6 4.36 -7.27 14.26
C VAL A 6 4.64 -6.54 15.58
N ALA A 7 4.70 -7.27 16.69
CA ALA A 7 4.97 -6.70 18.01
C ALA A 7 6.36 -6.04 18.11
N ALA A 8 7.36 -6.60 17.42
CA ALA A 8 8.73 -6.04 17.40
C ALA A 8 8.83 -4.79 16.51
N VAL A 9 8.18 -4.80 15.34
CA VAL A 9 8.22 -3.72 14.34
C VAL A 9 7.43 -2.49 14.80
N THR A 10 6.28 -2.70 15.44
CA THR A 10 5.31 -1.64 15.75
C THR A 10 5.90 -0.46 16.52
N PRO A 11 6.66 -0.64 17.63
CA PRO A 11 7.21 0.48 18.39
C PRO A 11 8.18 1.36 17.58
N VAL A 12 8.92 0.77 16.64
CA VAL A 12 9.90 1.49 15.83
C VAL A 12 9.20 2.39 14.81
N ILE A 13 8.21 1.87 14.11
CA ILE A 13 7.57 2.61 13.02
C ILE A 13 6.40 3.49 13.49
N ALA A 14 5.71 3.12 14.58
CA ALA A 14 4.60 3.92 15.12
C ALA A 14 5.05 5.30 15.63
N ALA A 15 6.35 5.48 15.90
CA ALA A 15 6.94 6.76 16.26
C ALA A 15 6.88 7.82 15.13
N ILE A 16 6.65 7.39 13.89
CA ILE A 16 6.54 8.28 12.72
C ILE A 16 5.32 9.20 12.84
N GLY A 17 4.20 8.69 13.35
CA GLY A 17 2.99 9.49 13.55
C GLY A 17 1.72 8.63 13.71
N PRO A 18 0.56 9.27 14.00
CA PRO A 18 -0.70 8.58 14.26
C PRO A 18 -1.22 7.71 13.10
N ALA A 19 -1.02 8.16 11.86
CA ALA A 19 -1.31 7.39 10.63
C ALA A 19 -0.62 6.04 10.66
N VAL A 20 0.68 6.08 10.91
CA VAL A 20 1.56 4.91 10.87
C VAL A 20 1.25 3.99 12.05
N ALA A 21 0.95 4.53 13.22
CA ALA A 21 0.47 3.74 14.35
C ALA A 21 -0.83 2.97 14.01
N THR A 22 -1.77 3.61 13.30
CA THR A 22 -3.00 2.94 12.81
C THR A 22 -2.66 1.85 11.79
N PHE A 23 -1.74 2.12 10.89
CA PHE A 23 -1.23 1.13 9.94
C PHE A 23 -0.66 -0.12 10.64
N CYS A 24 0.14 0.05 11.70
CA CYS A 24 0.72 -1.06 12.47
C CYS A 24 -0.32 -2.02 13.03
N THR A 25 -1.49 -1.51 13.40
CA THR A 25 -2.53 -2.30 14.07
C THR A 25 -3.54 -2.90 13.10
N THR A 26 -3.78 -2.26 11.95
CA THR A 26 -4.87 -2.63 11.03
C THR A 26 -4.41 -3.32 9.75
N VAL A 27 -3.25 -2.92 9.22
CA VAL A 27 -2.77 -3.37 7.90
C VAL A 27 -1.48 -4.17 8.01
N LEU A 28 -0.52 -3.74 8.83
CA LEU A 28 0.77 -4.42 9.00
C LEU A 28 0.62 -5.94 9.24
N PRO A 29 -0.30 -6.44 10.10
CA PRO A 29 -0.45 -7.88 10.32
C PRO A 29 -0.80 -8.67 9.05
N LYS A 30 -1.49 -8.04 8.09
CA LYS A 30 -1.91 -8.65 6.82
C LYS A 30 -0.80 -8.68 5.77
N VAL A 31 0.22 -7.81 5.90
CA VAL A 31 1.33 -7.70 4.94
C VAL A 31 2.65 -8.27 5.48
N VAL A 32 2.83 -8.39 6.80
CA VAL A 32 4.03 -9.04 7.38
C VAL A 32 4.34 -10.41 6.75
N PRO A 33 3.38 -11.30 6.47
CA PRO A 33 3.68 -12.58 5.83
C PRO A 33 4.44 -12.46 4.50
N VAL A 34 4.18 -11.42 3.70
CA VAL A 34 4.93 -11.17 2.46
C VAL A 34 6.29 -10.53 2.73
N LEU A 35 6.40 -9.70 3.77
CA LEU A 35 7.66 -9.02 4.14
C LEU A 35 8.73 -9.98 4.68
N ILE A 36 8.32 -10.99 5.45
CA ILE A 36 9.23 -12.02 5.99
C ILE A 36 9.25 -13.30 5.15
N GLY A 37 8.54 -13.29 4.02
CA GLY A 37 8.41 -14.42 3.12
C GLY A 37 9.66 -14.66 2.28
N GLY A 38 9.53 -15.51 1.27
CA GLY A 38 10.60 -15.74 0.30
C GLY A 38 10.91 -14.49 -0.54
N LEU A 39 12.17 -14.37 -0.98
CA LEU A 39 12.66 -13.23 -1.77
C LEU A 39 11.80 -12.94 -3.00
N GLU A 40 11.29 -13.97 -3.69
CA GLU A 40 10.43 -13.83 -4.86
C GLU A 40 9.11 -13.13 -4.53
N LYS A 41 8.45 -13.54 -3.43
CA LYS A 41 7.18 -12.93 -2.98
C LYS A 41 7.39 -11.48 -2.55
N LEU A 42 8.44 -11.23 -1.76
CA LEU A 42 8.82 -9.88 -1.35
C LEU A 42 9.10 -8.99 -2.56
N SER A 43 9.95 -9.45 -3.49
CA SER A 43 10.35 -8.70 -4.68
C SER A 43 9.14 -8.35 -5.55
N THR A 44 8.25 -9.32 -5.79
CA THR A 44 7.03 -9.10 -6.59
C THR A 44 6.14 -8.05 -5.92
N PHE A 45 5.84 -8.22 -4.63
CA PHE A 45 5.01 -7.29 -3.87
C PHE A 45 5.61 -5.87 -3.84
N VAL A 46 6.89 -5.72 -3.49
CA VAL A 46 7.58 -4.43 -3.45
C VAL A 46 7.60 -3.77 -4.82
N SER A 47 7.83 -4.53 -5.89
CA SER A 47 7.86 -3.99 -7.26
C SER A 47 6.52 -3.38 -7.67
N VAL A 48 5.41 -4.05 -7.34
CA VAL A 48 4.07 -3.54 -7.63
C VAL A 48 3.79 -2.28 -6.82
N VAL A 49 4.01 -2.33 -5.51
CA VAL A 49 3.78 -1.18 -4.61
C VAL A 49 4.60 0.02 -5.07
N GLN A 50 5.89 -0.18 -5.32
CA GLN A 50 6.78 0.90 -5.73
C GLN A 50 6.36 1.49 -7.08
N ALA A 51 6.01 0.66 -8.05
CA ALA A 51 5.53 1.14 -9.34
C ALA A 51 4.24 1.95 -9.21
N VAL A 52 3.27 1.50 -8.40
CA VAL A 52 2.03 2.27 -8.15
C VAL A 52 2.35 3.62 -7.51
N LEU A 53 3.17 3.65 -6.46
CA LEU A 53 3.55 4.90 -5.78
C LEU A 53 4.28 5.87 -6.73
N GLN A 54 5.12 5.36 -7.63
CA GLN A 54 5.85 6.18 -8.61
C GLN A 54 4.94 6.69 -9.73
N ILE A 55 4.08 5.84 -10.30
CA ILE A 55 3.15 6.27 -11.37
C ILE A 55 2.14 7.29 -10.81
N MET A 56 1.70 7.09 -9.57
CA MET A 56 0.84 8.04 -8.86
C MET A 56 1.62 9.24 -8.31
N GLN A 57 2.91 9.39 -8.61
CA GLN A 57 3.75 10.52 -8.22
C GLN A 57 3.79 10.78 -6.71
N ILE A 58 3.58 9.74 -5.90
CA ILE A 58 3.82 9.79 -4.46
C ILE A 58 5.32 9.67 -4.20
N PHE A 59 5.96 8.75 -4.92
CA PHE A 59 7.40 8.52 -4.91
C PHE A 59 8.04 9.03 -6.20
N ARG A 60 9.27 9.50 -6.10
CA ARG A 60 10.12 9.82 -7.25
C ARG A 60 10.68 8.54 -7.88
N PRO A 61 11.14 8.58 -9.14
CA PRO A 61 11.71 7.41 -9.81
C PRO A 61 12.88 6.75 -9.06
N ASP A 62 13.65 7.53 -8.31
CA ASP A 62 14.80 7.12 -7.52
C ASP A 62 14.46 6.77 -6.06
N ASP A 63 13.29 7.17 -5.56
CA ASP A 63 12.80 6.78 -4.25
C ASP A 63 12.63 5.25 -4.20
N LYS A 64 13.24 4.63 -3.18
CA LYS A 64 13.08 3.20 -2.89
C LYS A 64 12.24 3.04 -1.63
N LEU A 65 11.33 2.06 -1.65
CA LEU A 65 10.39 1.84 -0.55
C LEU A 65 11.07 1.67 0.81
N ASN A 66 12.13 0.87 0.89
CA ASN A 66 12.88 0.68 2.13
C ASN A 66 13.73 1.89 2.52
N ASP A 67 14.24 2.66 1.56
CA ASP A 67 15.05 3.86 1.83
C ASP A 67 14.19 5.01 2.41
N ILE A 68 12.99 5.21 1.85
CA ILE A 68 11.99 6.13 2.42
C ILE A 68 11.58 5.67 3.82
N GLY A 69 11.40 4.37 4.03
CA GLY A 69 11.09 3.84 5.35
C GLY A 69 12.19 4.07 6.38
N ASP A 70 13.46 3.83 6.02
CA ASP A 70 14.61 4.09 6.89
C ASP A 70 14.69 5.59 7.26
N ARG A 71 14.54 6.47 6.26
CA ARG A 71 14.48 7.92 6.44
C ARG A 71 13.38 8.32 7.39
N ALA A 72 12.15 7.87 7.15
CA ALA A 72 11.01 8.21 7.99
C ALA A 72 11.22 7.78 9.45
N ILE A 73 11.74 6.57 9.69
CA ILE A 73 12.02 6.07 11.04
C ILE A 73 13.08 6.93 11.74
N GLN A 74 14.18 7.26 11.06
CA GLN A 74 15.26 8.05 11.65
C GLN A 74 14.88 9.51 11.84
N ALA A 75 14.21 10.10 10.85
CA ALA A 75 13.73 11.48 10.88
C ALA A 75 12.71 11.71 12.01
N ALA A 76 11.81 10.74 12.24
CA ALA A 76 10.84 10.80 13.34
C ALA A 76 11.50 10.87 14.73
N ARG A 77 12.70 10.30 14.92
CA ARG A 77 13.47 10.41 16.17
C ARG A 77 14.01 11.83 16.42
N GLN A 78 14.10 12.62 15.36
CA GLN A 78 14.44 14.05 15.39
C GLN A 78 13.21 14.95 15.26
N ASP A 79 12.02 14.40 15.51
CA ASP A 79 10.73 15.10 15.44
C ASP A 79 10.36 15.62 14.03
N ILE A 80 10.96 15.06 12.98
CA ILE A 80 10.51 15.25 11.60
C ILE A 80 9.42 14.22 11.32
N LYS A 81 8.16 14.64 11.50
CA LYS A 81 6.98 13.79 11.39
C LYS A 81 5.95 14.43 10.47
N PRO A 82 5.10 13.64 9.78
CA PRO A 82 4.14 14.20 8.82
C PRO A 82 3.23 15.27 9.41
N GLU A 83 2.80 15.13 10.68
CA GLU A 83 1.94 16.09 11.37
C GLU A 83 2.54 17.49 11.57
N ASN A 84 3.86 17.63 11.40
CA ASN A 84 4.57 18.90 11.53
C ASN A 84 4.61 19.71 10.21
N PHE A 85 3.98 19.21 9.14
CA PHE A 85 4.00 19.81 7.81
C PHE A 85 2.59 20.11 7.29
N ASP A 86 2.47 21.14 6.47
CA ASP A 86 1.20 21.55 5.86
C ASP A 86 0.74 20.64 4.71
N SER A 87 1.63 19.81 4.17
CA SER A 87 1.34 18.87 3.09
C SER A 87 2.28 17.67 3.13
N PHE A 88 1.83 16.54 2.57
CA PHE A 88 2.65 15.35 2.43
C PHE A 88 3.89 15.60 1.57
N GLU A 89 3.80 16.42 0.51
CA GLU A 89 4.98 16.73 -0.32
C GLU A 89 6.06 17.49 0.49
N ALA A 90 5.67 18.44 1.34
CA ALA A 90 6.61 19.15 2.20
C ALA A 90 7.32 18.20 3.18
N TYR A 91 6.57 17.27 3.78
CA TYR A 91 7.15 16.20 4.60
C TYR A 91 8.10 15.31 3.80
N MET A 92 7.71 14.91 2.59
CA MET A 92 8.53 14.05 1.73
C MET A 92 9.85 14.71 1.32
N GLU A 93 9.87 16.02 1.07
CA GLU A 93 11.12 16.75 0.79
C GLU A 93 12.08 16.72 1.97
N GLU A 94 11.59 16.95 3.19
CA GLU A 94 12.42 16.91 4.39
C GLU A 94 13.01 15.52 4.64
N ILE A 95 12.20 14.45 4.53
CA ILE A 95 12.75 13.10 4.75
C ILE A 95 13.70 12.67 3.61
N ARG A 96 13.53 13.16 2.38
CA ARG A 96 14.50 12.90 1.29
C ARG A 96 15.83 13.59 1.54
N ALA A 97 15.79 14.82 2.06
CA ALA A 97 16.97 15.61 2.43
C ALA A 97 17.64 15.10 3.72
N PHE A 98 16.92 14.31 4.53
CA PHE A 98 17.45 13.73 5.76
C PHE A 98 18.66 12.82 5.51
N GLU A 99 19.78 13.14 6.15
CA GLU A 99 20.99 12.33 6.11
C GLU A 99 20.85 11.12 7.05
N LEU A 100 20.82 9.91 6.49
CA LEU A 100 20.80 8.68 7.28
C LEU A 100 22.08 8.52 8.08
N ASP A 101 21.94 8.12 9.35
CA ASP A 101 23.05 7.55 10.12
C ASP A 101 23.22 6.08 9.75
N PRO A 102 24.35 5.67 9.11
CA PRO A 102 24.56 4.28 8.72
C PRO A 102 24.54 3.30 9.89
N ALA A 103 24.96 3.72 11.09
CA ALA A 103 24.96 2.89 12.28
C ALA A 103 23.53 2.63 12.79
N GLU A 104 22.63 3.61 12.66
CA GLU A 104 21.21 3.43 12.95
C GLU A 104 20.50 2.63 11.86
N SER A 105 20.82 2.87 10.59
CA SER A 105 20.32 2.07 9.46
C SER A 105 20.66 0.59 9.58
N GLY A 106 21.80 0.25 10.20
CA GLY A 106 22.21 -1.14 10.47
C GLY A 106 21.45 -1.80 11.63
N LYS A 107 20.75 -1.01 12.47
CA LYS A 107 19.92 -1.51 13.58
C LYS A 107 18.45 -1.69 13.17
N ILE A 108 18.01 -0.97 12.14
CA ILE A 108 16.66 -1.06 11.60
C ILE A 108 16.61 -2.22 10.60
N THR A 109 15.72 -3.18 10.83
CA THR A 109 15.54 -4.37 10.00
C THR A 109 14.86 -4.02 8.67
N ASP A 110 15.07 -4.82 7.63
CA ASP A 110 14.40 -4.62 6.33
C ASP A 110 12.88 -4.65 6.46
N THR A 111 12.33 -5.50 7.33
CA THR A 111 10.89 -5.54 7.62
C THR A 111 10.38 -4.21 8.16
N GLU A 112 11.12 -3.57 9.08
CA GLU A 112 10.76 -2.25 9.61
C GLU A 112 10.84 -1.19 8.51
N LYS A 113 11.89 -1.21 7.69
CA LYS A 113 12.05 -0.28 6.56
C LYS A 113 10.90 -0.41 5.56
N PHE A 114 10.58 -1.62 5.12
CA PHE A 114 9.47 -1.83 4.20
C PHE A 114 8.12 -1.47 4.84
N ALA A 115 7.89 -1.83 6.10
CA ALA A 115 6.65 -1.49 6.80
C ALA A 115 6.45 0.03 6.93
N ALA A 116 7.50 0.77 7.28
CA ALA A 116 7.46 2.23 7.34
C ALA A 116 7.24 2.84 5.95
N GLY A 117 7.96 2.36 4.93
CA GLY A 117 7.79 2.82 3.55
C GLY A 117 6.37 2.61 3.01
N LEU A 118 5.75 1.46 3.32
CA LEU A 118 4.35 1.17 2.99
C LEU A 118 3.38 2.14 3.68
N ALA A 119 3.62 2.44 4.95
CA ALA A 119 2.77 3.35 5.70
C ALA A 119 2.86 4.78 5.17
N VAL A 120 4.08 5.27 4.91
CA VAL A 120 4.33 6.60 4.32
C VAL A 120 3.73 6.68 2.91
N GLY A 121 3.94 5.67 2.07
CA GLY A 121 3.35 5.63 0.72
C GLY A 121 1.82 5.65 0.74
N ALA A 122 1.19 4.94 1.68
CA ALA A 122 -0.26 4.97 1.85
C ALA A 122 -0.78 6.36 2.26
N GLN A 123 -0.06 7.06 3.14
CA GLN A 123 -0.42 8.42 3.54
C GLN A 123 -0.40 9.40 2.36
N GLY A 124 0.61 9.30 1.49
CA GLY A 124 0.64 10.10 0.26
C GLY A 124 -0.52 9.80 -0.68
N LEU A 125 -0.92 8.53 -0.78
CA LEU A 125 -2.13 8.16 -1.53
C LEU A 125 -3.40 8.71 -0.88
N ASP A 126 -3.50 8.71 0.46
CA ASP A 126 -4.65 9.29 1.16
C ASP A 126 -4.83 10.77 0.83
N GLU A 127 -3.74 11.55 0.85
CA GLU A 127 -3.75 12.97 0.47
C GLU A 127 -4.11 13.14 -1.02
N LYS A 128 -3.48 12.37 -1.91
CA LYS A 128 -3.74 12.47 -3.36
C LYS A 128 -5.20 12.19 -3.72
N PHE A 129 -5.83 11.24 -3.05
CA PHE A 129 -7.24 10.89 -3.27
C PHE A 129 -8.21 11.68 -2.39
N ASN A 130 -7.71 12.58 -1.55
CA ASN A 130 -8.50 13.36 -0.60
C ASN A 130 -9.45 12.48 0.24
N VAL A 131 -8.90 11.37 0.77
CA VAL A 131 -9.61 10.44 1.65
C VAL A 131 -9.06 10.51 3.07
N ARG A 132 -9.79 9.92 4.02
CA ARG A 132 -9.35 9.85 5.41
C ARG A 132 -8.03 9.08 5.49
N GLU A 133 -7.10 9.61 6.28
CA GLU A 133 -5.83 8.95 6.60
C GLU A 133 -5.99 7.48 7.04
N GLY A 134 -5.12 6.62 6.49
CA GLY A 134 -5.13 5.17 6.65
C GLY A 134 -6.12 4.44 5.74
N THR A 135 -6.81 5.11 4.82
CA THR A 135 -7.78 4.45 3.92
C THR A 135 -7.04 3.66 2.83
N MET A 136 -6.08 4.30 2.16
CA MET A 136 -5.35 3.74 1.03
C MET A 136 -4.36 2.65 1.43
N ALA A 137 -4.02 2.55 2.73
CA ALA A 137 -3.23 1.44 3.25
C ALA A 137 -3.90 0.07 3.00
N ASN A 138 -5.22 0.01 2.85
CA ASN A 138 -5.94 -1.23 2.52
C ASN A 138 -5.66 -1.74 1.09
N LEU A 139 -4.94 -0.98 0.27
CA LEU A 139 -4.43 -1.45 -1.01
C LEU A 139 -3.36 -2.54 -0.83
N TRP A 140 -2.50 -2.43 0.19
CA TRP A 140 -1.36 -3.35 0.35
C TRP A 140 -1.77 -4.80 0.63
N PRO A 141 -2.78 -5.09 1.46
CA PRO A 141 -3.30 -6.44 1.60
C PRO A 141 -3.84 -7.03 0.29
N LEU A 142 -4.43 -6.22 -0.61
CA LEU A 142 -4.87 -6.69 -1.93
C LEU A 142 -3.67 -7.19 -2.74
N VAL A 143 -2.62 -6.37 -2.83
CA VAL A 143 -1.38 -6.73 -3.54
C VAL A 143 -0.69 -7.93 -2.91
N ALA A 144 -0.61 -7.98 -1.58
CA ALA A 144 0.05 -9.07 -0.86
C ALA A 144 -0.65 -10.43 -1.09
N LYS A 145 -1.97 -10.43 -1.28
CA LYS A 145 -2.75 -11.66 -1.50
C LYS A 145 -2.77 -12.13 -2.96
N ASN A 146 -2.73 -11.22 -3.92
CA ASN A 146 -2.84 -11.57 -5.34
C ASN A 146 -2.10 -10.55 -6.22
N PRO A 147 -0.76 -10.52 -6.19
CA PRO A 147 0.04 -9.54 -6.92
C PRO A 147 -0.06 -9.71 -8.45
N GLU A 148 -0.42 -10.91 -8.93
CA GLU A 148 -0.63 -11.17 -10.35
C GLU A 148 -1.91 -10.49 -10.85
N TYR A 149 -2.99 -10.56 -10.06
CA TYR A 149 -4.20 -9.80 -10.39
C TYR A 149 -3.96 -8.32 -10.16
N PHE A 150 -3.54 -7.93 -8.95
CA PHE A 150 -3.28 -6.54 -8.59
C PHE A 150 -1.91 -6.07 -9.07
N SER A 151 -1.63 -6.21 -10.37
CA SER A 151 -0.42 -5.71 -11.00
C SER A 151 -0.35 -4.17 -10.93
N SER A 152 0.84 -3.60 -11.11
CA SER A 152 1.02 -2.14 -11.08
C SER A 152 0.21 -1.44 -12.18
N GLU A 153 0.15 -2.02 -13.38
CA GLU A 153 -0.65 -1.53 -14.50
C GLU A 153 -2.14 -1.53 -14.17
N ARG A 154 -2.67 -2.69 -13.73
CA ARG A 154 -4.09 -2.81 -13.38
C ARG A 154 -4.47 -1.87 -12.24
N LEU A 155 -3.70 -1.88 -11.15
CA LEU A 155 -3.99 -1.01 -10.00
C LEU A 155 -4.00 0.46 -10.38
N THR A 156 -3.01 0.90 -11.16
CA THR A 156 -2.95 2.29 -11.61
C THR A 156 -4.14 2.63 -12.50
N ALA A 157 -4.54 1.74 -13.42
CA ALA A 157 -5.71 1.93 -14.27
C ALA A 157 -6.99 2.06 -13.43
N LEU A 158 -7.20 1.17 -12.46
CA LEU A 158 -8.35 1.19 -11.57
C LEU A 158 -8.39 2.49 -10.75
N LEU A 159 -7.27 2.85 -10.12
CA LEU A 159 -7.12 4.06 -9.32
C LEU A 159 -7.33 5.34 -10.14
N SER A 160 -6.93 5.35 -11.41
CA SER A 160 -7.12 6.50 -12.31
C SER A 160 -8.53 6.58 -12.89
N SER A 161 -9.28 5.47 -12.88
CA SER A 161 -10.62 5.37 -13.46
C SER A 161 -11.74 5.85 -12.53
N THR A 162 -11.46 6.08 -11.25
CA THR A 162 -12.48 6.36 -10.24
C THR A 162 -12.06 7.47 -9.29
N THR A 163 -13.03 8.30 -8.90
CA THR A 163 -12.90 9.21 -7.75
C THR A 163 -13.40 8.57 -6.45
N ASP A 164 -14.12 7.45 -6.54
CA ASP A 164 -14.62 6.68 -5.39
C ASP A 164 -13.72 5.47 -5.13
N VAL A 165 -12.50 5.75 -4.65
CA VAL A 165 -11.53 4.73 -4.27
C VAL A 165 -11.97 3.91 -3.05
N ILE A 166 -12.85 4.47 -2.20
CA ILE A 166 -13.38 3.77 -1.03
C ILE A 166 -14.28 2.61 -1.47
N SER A 167 -15.20 2.85 -2.42
CA SER A 167 -16.01 1.76 -2.96
C SER A 167 -15.17 0.74 -3.72
N LEU A 168 -14.14 1.19 -4.46
CA LEU A 168 -13.21 0.27 -5.12
C LEU A 168 -12.55 -0.70 -4.12
N LEU A 169 -12.02 -0.19 -3.01
CA LEU A 169 -11.43 -1.03 -1.95
C LEU A 169 -12.47 -1.98 -1.35
N LYS A 170 -13.63 -1.45 -0.95
CA LYS A 170 -14.71 -2.26 -0.36
C LYS A 170 -15.26 -3.32 -1.31
N TYR A 171 -15.22 -3.09 -2.62
CA TYR A 171 -15.63 -4.07 -3.61
C TYR A 171 -14.78 -5.33 -3.52
N PHE A 172 -13.45 -5.19 -3.55
CA PHE A 172 -12.54 -6.33 -3.44
C PHE A 172 -12.58 -7.00 -2.05
N GLU A 173 -12.90 -6.23 -1.01
CA GLU A 173 -13.15 -6.78 0.32
C GLU A 173 -14.50 -7.53 0.44
N GLY A 174 -15.40 -7.39 -0.55
CA GLY A 174 -16.76 -7.93 -0.50
C GLY A 174 -17.68 -7.21 0.49
N ASN A 175 -17.38 -5.96 0.83
CA ASN A 175 -18.03 -5.15 1.87
C ASN A 175 -18.99 -4.08 1.30
N LEU A 176 -19.45 -4.23 0.06
CA LEU A 176 -20.43 -3.35 -0.56
C LEU A 176 -21.85 -3.95 -0.54
N ALA A 177 -22.84 -3.08 -0.38
CA ALA A 177 -24.23 -3.45 -0.61
C ALA A 177 -24.45 -3.78 -2.11
N PRO A 178 -25.40 -4.66 -2.47
CA PRO A 178 -25.54 -5.17 -3.84
C PRO A 178 -25.59 -4.09 -4.93
N ALA A 179 -26.33 -3.00 -4.71
CA ALA A 179 -26.42 -1.91 -5.68
C ALA A 179 -25.08 -1.18 -5.89
N ALA A 180 -24.38 -0.86 -4.80
CA ALA A 180 -23.06 -0.21 -4.85
C ALA A 180 -21.98 -1.15 -5.42
N ALA A 181 -22.10 -2.45 -5.16
CA ALA A 181 -21.22 -3.47 -5.74
C ALA A 181 -21.37 -3.51 -7.26
N ALA A 182 -22.59 -3.57 -7.79
CA ALA A 182 -22.85 -3.58 -9.22
C ALA A 182 -22.37 -2.29 -9.92
N GLU A 183 -22.55 -1.12 -9.29
CA GLU A 183 -22.05 0.15 -9.82
C GLU A 183 -20.51 0.17 -9.86
N THR A 184 -19.86 -0.31 -8.80
CA THR A 184 -18.40 -0.37 -8.72
C THR A 184 -17.82 -1.40 -9.69
N GLU A 185 -18.46 -2.56 -9.83
CA GLU A 185 -18.11 -3.57 -10.83
C GLU A 185 -18.15 -2.99 -12.24
N GLY A 186 -19.22 -2.25 -12.60
CA GLY A 186 -19.33 -1.59 -13.89
C GLY A 186 -18.16 -0.64 -14.19
N ARG A 187 -17.69 0.12 -13.19
CA ARG A 187 -16.49 0.97 -13.32
C ARG A 187 -15.22 0.15 -13.52
N ILE A 188 -15.07 -0.93 -12.78
CA ILE A 188 -13.91 -1.82 -12.91
C ILE A 188 -13.89 -2.48 -14.30
N VAL A 189 -15.03 -2.97 -14.79
CA VAL A 189 -15.16 -3.53 -16.14
C VAL A 189 -14.80 -2.50 -17.20
N ALA A 190 -15.27 -1.26 -17.06
CA ALA A 190 -14.90 -0.17 -17.98
C ALA A 190 -13.39 0.11 -17.98
N ALA A 191 -12.76 0.13 -16.80
CA ALA A 191 -11.30 0.31 -16.67
C ALA A 191 -10.52 -0.86 -17.30
N GLU A 192 -10.93 -2.10 -17.06
CA GLU A 192 -10.34 -3.29 -17.68
C GLU A 192 -10.47 -3.27 -19.20
N LYS A 193 -11.62 -2.84 -19.73
CA LYS A 193 -11.85 -2.68 -21.16
C LYS A 193 -11.01 -1.57 -21.79
N ALA A 194 -10.75 -0.49 -21.06
CA ALA A 194 -9.86 0.56 -21.53
C ALA A 194 -8.40 0.09 -21.62
N MET A 195 -7.97 -0.78 -20.70
CA MET A 195 -6.63 -1.37 -20.67
C MET A 195 -6.46 -2.51 -21.70
N ALA A 196 -7.48 -3.36 -21.86
CA ALA A 196 -7.47 -4.53 -22.75
C ALA A 196 -8.80 -4.63 -23.54
N PRO A 197 -8.97 -3.83 -24.62
CA PRO A 197 -10.24 -3.76 -25.37
C PRO A 197 -10.70 -5.09 -25.97
N GLU A 198 -9.76 -5.98 -26.26
CA GLU A 198 -9.99 -7.32 -26.82
C GLU A 198 -10.56 -8.31 -25.80
N LYS A 199 -10.40 -8.03 -24.51
CA LYS A 199 -10.83 -8.92 -23.43
C LYS A 199 -12.34 -8.96 -23.34
N THR A 200 -12.95 -10.15 -23.27
CA THR A 200 -14.41 -10.27 -23.15
C THR A 200 -14.88 -9.87 -21.75
N GLU A 201 -16.11 -9.36 -21.63
CA GLU A 201 -16.68 -9.04 -20.30
C GLU A 201 -16.75 -10.30 -19.42
N ALA A 202 -17.12 -11.45 -19.98
CA ALA A 202 -17.14 -12.72 -19.24
C ALA A 202 -15.77 -13.09 -18.65
N ALA A 203 -14.68 -12.84 -19.40
CA ALA A 203 -13.33 -13.04 -18.88
C ALA A 203 -12.99 -12.06 -17.75
N ILE A 204 -13.39 -10.79 -17.89
CA ILE A 204 -13.20 -9.76 -16.85
C ILE A 204 -13.94 -10.15 -15.56
N HIS A 205 -15.22 -10.52 -15.64
CA HIS A 205 -16.01 -10.96 -14.48
C HIS A 205 -15.39 -12.20 -13.84
N SER A 206 -14.97 -13.19 -14.63
CA SER A 206 -14.30 -14.39 -14.10
C SER A 206 -13.01 -14.07 -13.33
N GLU A 207 -12.22 -13.09 -13.79
CA GLU A 207 -11.02 -12.65 -13.08
C GLU A 207 -11.37 -11.86 -11.81
N LEU A 208 -12.40 -11.01 -11.85
CA LEU A 208 -12.90 -10.26 -10.70
C LEU A 208 -13.37 -11.18 -9.58
N ASP A 209 -14.20 -12.17 -9.93
CA ASP A 209 -14.70 -13.16 -8.98
C ASP A 209 -13.52 -13.91 -8.33
N SER A 210 -12.55 -14.36 -9.14
CA SER A 210 -11.34 -15.00 -8.65
C SER A 210 -10.54 -14.08 -7.71
N ALA A 211 -10.40 -12.79 -8.03
CA ALA A 211 -9.68 -11.84 -7.19
C ALA A 211 -10.36 -11.63 -5.83
N ILE A 212 -11.69 -11.50 -5.82
CA ILE A 212 -12.50 -11.39 -4.59
C ILE A 212 -12.39 -12.66 -3.75
N GLU A 213 -12.49 -13.83 -4.38
CA GLU A 213 -12.34 -15.12 -3.70
C GLU A 213 -10.95 -15.28 -3.07
N HIS A 214 -9.88 -14.87 -3.76
CA HIS A 214 -8.52 -14.87 -3.20
C HIS A 214 -8.43 -13.99 -1.96
N PHE A 215 -9.10 -12.84 -1.95
CA PHE A 215 -9.08 -11.96 -0.80
C PHE A 215 -9.83 -12.54 0.41
N LYS A 216 -10.96 -13.21 0.16
CA LYS A 216 -11.81 -13.86 1.19
C LYS A 216 -11.18 -15.12 1.80
N LYS A 217 -10.26 -15.78 1.11
CA LYS A 217 -9.57 -16.96 1.64
C LYS A 217 -8.85 -16.59 2.95
N PRO A 218 -9.05 -17.35 4.04
CA PRO A 218 -8.26 -17.16 5.25
C PRO A 218 -6.79 -17.37 4.93
N ASP A 219 -5.92 -16.60 5.56
CA ASP A 219 -4.47 -16.76 5.37
C ASP A 219 -4.09 -18.18 5.80
N SER A 220 -3.57 -18.98 4.87
CA SER A 220 -3.06 -20.31 5.17
C SER A 220 -1.93 -20.16 6.19
N VAL A 221 -2.21 -20.56 7.44
CA VAL A 221 -1.23 -20.58 8.53
C VAL A 221 -0.13 -21.60 8.25
#